data_AF-A0A433RCF0-F1
#
_entry.id   AF-A0A433RCF0-F1
#
_cell.length_a   1.000
_cell.length_b   1.000
_cell.length_c   1.000
_cell.angle_alpha   90.00
_cell.angle_beta   90.00
_cell.angle_gamma   90.00
#
_symmetry.space_group_name_H-M   'P 1'
#
loop_
_entity.id
_entity.type
_entity.pdbx_description
1 polymer ?
#
loop_
_entity_poly.entity_id
_entity_poly.type
_entity_poly.pdbx_seq_one_letter_code
_entity_poly.pdbx_strand_id
1 'polypeptide(L)' 'MPQWLCNQLMRAYLKKDRRQIKMLNDCWFFYQRQSPAGTNGTVPRSQ' A
#
# COMPACT_ATOMS: atom_id res chain seq x y z
N MET A 1 -7.80 -3.29 3.13
CA MET A 1 -6.59 -2.81 3.83
C MET A 1 -6.66 -3.33 5.25
N PRO A 2 -5.65 -4.07 5.75
CA PRO A 2 -5.69 -4.61 7.10
C PRO A 2 -5.63 -3.46 8.13
N GLN A 3 -6.22 -3.69 9.29
CA GLN A 3 -6.35 -2.65 10.33
C GLN A 3 -5.00 -2.04 10.75
N TRP A 4 -3.92 -2.83 10.76
CA TRP A 4 -2.58 -2.35 11.06
C TRP A 4 -2.10 -1.27 10.07
N LEU A 5 -2.46 -1.41 8.79
CA LEU A 5 -2.05 -0.47 7.74
C LEU A 5 -2.89 0.81 7.76
N CYS A 6 -4.18 0.69 8.08
CA CYS A 6 -5.04 1.86 8.35
C CYS A 6 -4.52 2.68 9.54
N ASN A 7 -4.08 2.02 10.62
CA ASN A 7 -3.52 2.70 11.79
C ASN A 7 -2.20 3.43 11.46
N GLN A 8 -1.36 2.85 10.59
CA GLN A 8 -0.13 3.49 10.13
C GLN A 8 -0.41 4.70 9.24
N LEU A 9 -1.35 4.60 8.30
CA LEU A 9 -1.80 5.72 7.47
C LEU A 9 -2.39 6.86 8.30
N MET A 10 -3.20 6.55 9.30
CA MET A 10 -3.79 7.56 10.19
C MET A 10 -2.71 8.35 10.94
N ARG A 11 -1.68 7.67 11.46
CA ARG A 11 -0.54 8.32 12.13
C ARG A 11 0.28 9.17 11.15
N ALA A 12 0.53 8.68 9.94
CA ALA A 12 1.25 9.43 8.91
C ALA A 12 0.46 10.67 8.45
N TYR A 13 -0.87 10.56 8.34
CA TYR A 13 -1.77 11.66 8.01
C TYR A 13 -1.77 12.74 9.09
N LEU A 14 -1.85 12.37 10.37
CA LEU A 14 -1.76 13.32 11.49
C LEU A 14 -0.41 14.05 11.51
N LYS A 15 0.67 13.36 11.15
CA LYS A 15 2.02 13.95 11.01
C LYS A 15 2.23 14.72 9.71
N LYS A 16 1.24 14.73 8.80
CA LYS A 16 1.32 15.26 7.42
C LYS A 16 2.51 14.71 6.63
N ASP A 17 2.94 13.49 6.93
CA ASP A 17 4.04 12.83 6.23
C ASP A 17 3.54 12.19 4.93
N ARG A 18 3.52 12.99 3.87
CA ARG A 18 3.10 12.56 2.53
C ARG A 18 3.99 11.46 1.96
N ARG A 19 5.27 11.38 2.36
CA ARG A 19 6.20 10.36 1.88
C ARG A 19 5.84 9.01 2.49
N GLN A 20 5.58 8.98 3.79
CA GLN A 20 5.14 7.78 4.50
C GLN A 20 3.79 7.29 3.98
N ILE A 21 2.84 8.19 3.71
CA ILE A 21 1.55 7.82 3.10
C ILE A 21 1.74 7.17 1.72
N LYS A 22 2.60 7.75 0.87
CA LYS A 22 2.89 7.19 -0.47
C LYS A 22 3.50 5.80 -0.36
N MET A 23 4.53 5.63 0.48
CA MET A 23 5.18 4.33 0.70
C MET A 23 4.19 3.28 1.22
N LEU A 24 3.35 3.63 2.19
CA LEU A 24 2.36 2.71 2.76
C LEU A 24 1.29 2.30 1.73
N ASN A 25 0.87 3.22 0.87
CA ASN A 25 -0.02 2.91 -0.25
C ASN A 25 0.65 2.01 -1.27
N ASP A 26 1.90 2.28 -1.64
CA ASP A 26 2.66 1.43 -2.56
C ASP A 26 2.78 0.00 -2.00
N CYS A 27 3.14 -0.13 -0.71
CA CYS A 27 3.18 -1.42 -0.01
C CYS A 27 1.83 -2.16 -0.02
N TRP A 28 0.72 -1.45 0.16
CA TRP A 28 -0.62 -2.02 0.06
C TRP A 28 -0.90 -2.60 -1.32
N PHE A 29 -0.56 -1.86 -2.38
CA PHE A 29 -0.73 -2.32 -3.75
C PHE A 29 0.07 -3.60 -4.03
N PHE A 30 1.32 -3.68 -3.56
CA PHE A 30 2.12 -4.91 -3.68
C PHE A 30 1.53 -6.08 -2.89
N TYR A 31 1.03 -5.82 -1.68
CA TYR A 31 0.41 -6.85 -0.84
C TYR A 31 -0.91 -7.37 -1.45
N GLN A 32 -1.75 -6.48 -1.97
CA GLN A 32 -3.00 -6.82 -2.63
C GLN A 32 -2.78 -7.69 -3.87
N ARG A 33 -1.73 -7.40 -4.65
CA ARG A 33 -1.34 -8.18 -5.85
C ARG A 33 -0.83 -9.58 -5.56
N GLN A 34 -0.42 -9.86 -4.32
CA GLN A 34 0.11 -11.17 -3.91
C GLN A 34 -0.93 -12.01 -3.16
N SER A 35 -2.12 -11.47 -2.89
CA SER A 35 -3.20 -12.25 -2.30
C SER A 35 -3.74 -13.24 -3.35
N PRO A 36 -3.81 -14.55 -3.05
CA PRO A 36 -4.14 -15.60 -4.03
C PRO A 36 -5.56 -15.52 -4.61
N ALA A 37 -6.38 -14.57 -4.18
CA ALA A 37 -7.73 -14.33 -4.69
C ALA A 37 -7.79 -13.42 -5.95
N GLY A 38 -6.66 -12.90 -6.43
CA GLY A 38 -6.59 -11.98 -7.56
C GLY A 38 -5.67 -12.47 -8.67
N THR A 39 -6.09 -13.51 -9.39
CA THR A 39 -5.57 -13.74 -10.75
C THR A 39 -5.89 -12.53 -11.62
N ASN A 40 -4.88 -12.07 -12.37
CA ASN A 40 -4.92 -11.07 -13.46
C ASN A 40 -4.82 -9.59 -13.06
N GLY A 41 -3.62 -9.02 -13.25
CA GLY A 41 -3.38 -7.58 -13.06
C GLY A 41 -1.95 -7.15 -13.37
N THR A 42 -1.53 -7.40 -14.61
CA THR A 42 -0.27 -7.01 -15.26
C THR A 42 0.18 -5.58 -14.92
N VAL A 43 1.37 -5.41 -14.33
CA VAL A 43 2.36 -4.40 -14.78
C VAL A 43 3.76 -4.92 -14.44
N PRO A 44 4.65 -5.14 -15.42
CA PRO A 44 6.06 -5.37 -15.15
C PRO A 44 6.66 -4.05 -14.69
N ARG A 45 7.33 -4.10 -13.54
CA ARG A 45 8.22 -3.06 -13.06
C ARG A 45 9.26 -2.80 -14.16
N SER A 46 9.06 -1.71 -14.90
CA SER A 46 10.01 -1.20 -15.88
C SER A 46 10.63 0.05 -15.27
N GLN A 47 11.97 0.00 -15.20
CA GLN A 47 12.97 0.99 -14.78
C GLN A 47 12.52 2.38 -14.35
#